data_AF-A0A508T9J7-F1
#
_entry.id   AF-A0A508T9J7-F1
#
_cell.length_a   1.000
_cell.length_b   1.000
_cell.length_c   1.000
_cell.angle_alpha   90.00
_cell.angle_beta   90.00
_cell.angle_gamma   90.00
#
_symmetry.space_group_name_H-M   'P 1'
#
loop_
_entity.id
_entity.type
_entity.pdbx_description
1 polymer ?
#
loop_
_entity_poly.entity_id
_entity_poly.type
_entity_poly.pdbx_seq_one_letter_code
_entity_poly.pdbx_strand_id
1 'polypeptide(L)'
;MTAAARSQVLKAGNIKWLVMLAMLDAGVIFLFVAPGLVQADTFTALRASLAPVLPVAVLILNGLISHETKARLVYWKLTNPLPGSEAFTRHAPADARIDMAALKRNVGVLPTDPADQNAKWYKLYRRVSGDPAVVEAHRLYLLYRDMAAISIMLVPLVPAALFHAGSSGMACAAASALFAVQYLLCAISARHSGIRLVTNVLAIHATRKVAAAP
;
A
#
# COMPACT_ATOMS: atom_id res chain seq x y z
N MET A 1 -5.95 -4.53 22.18
CA MET A 1 -4.97 -3.91 21.26
C MET A 1 -5.57 -2.65 20.65
N THR A 2 -4.88 -1.50 20.75
CA THR A 2 -5.34 -0.23 20.15
C THR A 2 -5.28 -0.26 18.62
N ALA A 3 -6.03 0.60 17.94
CA ALA A 3 -6.02 0.68 16.47
C ALA A 3 -4.62 1.02 15.91
N ALA A 4 -3.84 1.81 16.64
CA ALA A 4 -2.46 2.15 16.27
C ALA A 4 -1.51 0.94 16.43
N ALA A 5 -1.58 0.23 17.56
CA ALA A 5 -0.78 -0.99 17.77
C ALA A 5 -1.11 -2.06 16.71
N ARG A 6 -2.41 -2.20 16.35
CA ARG A 6 -2.82 -3.12 15.29
C ARG A 6 -2.22 -2.76 13.93
N SER A 7 -2.21 -1.47 13.59
CA SER A 7 -1.58 -0.98 12.35
C SER A 7 -0.11 -1.41 12.26
N GLN A 8 0.64 -1.31 13.37
CA GLN A 8 2.04 -1.72 13.42
C GLN A 8 2.21 -3.24 13.24
N VAL A 9 1.37 -4.05 13.89
CA VAL A 9 1.39 -5.52 13.74
C VAL A 9 1.09 -5.94 12.30
N LEU A 10 0.08 -5.33 11.67
CA LEU A 10 -0.24 -5.59 10.27
C LEU A 10 0.91 -5.19 9.34
N LYS A 11 1.53 -4.05 9.60
CA LYS A 11 2.71 -3.59 8.84
C LYS A 11 3.88 -4.55 8.98
N ALA A 12 4.16 -5.04 10.19
CA ALA A 12 5.21 -6.03 10.43
C ALA A 12 4.94 -7.34 9.67
N GLY A 13 3.70 -7.83 9.67
CA GLY A 13 3.30 -9.02 8.92
C GLY A 13 3.45 -8.88 7.40
N ASN A 14 3.40 -7.65 6.87
CA ASN A 14 3.53 -7.38 5.44
C ASN A 14 4.98 -7.36 4.94
N ILE A 15 5.99 -7.29 5.84
CA ILE A 15 7.40 -7.24 5.44
C ILE A 15 7.77 -8.47 4.59
N LYS A 16 7.28 -9.66 4.95
CA LYS A 16 7.52 -10.89 4.18
C LYS A 16 7.15 -10.75 2.70
N TRP A 17 6.01 -10.13 2.41
CA TRP A 17 5.52 -9.93 1.05
C TRP A 17 6.32 -8.88 0.28
N LEU A 18 6.77 -7.81 0.96
CA LEU A 18 7.67 -6.83 0.37
C LEU A 18 9.02 -7.45 0.01
N VAL A 19 9.56 -8.30 0.88
CA VAL A 19 10.80 -9.04 0.62
C VAL A 19 10.63 -10.01 -0.56
N MET A 20 9.50 -10.72 -0.63
CA MET A 20 9.20 -11.60 -1.77
C MET A 20 9.14 -10.84 -3.10
N LEU A 21 8.52 -9.65 -3.11
CA LEU A 21 8.51 -8.78 -4.29
C LEU A 21 9.94 -8.35 -4.66
N ALA A 22 10.73 -7.90 -3.68
CA ALA A 22 12.11 -7.48 -3.94
C ALA A 22 13.00 -8.63 -4.44
N MET A 23 12.77 -9.86 -3.99
CA MET A 23 13.44 -11.05 -4.53
C MET A 23 13.04 -11.34 -5.98
N LEU A 24 11.76 -11.19 -6.32
CA LEU A 24 11.29 -11.30 -7.70
C LEU A 24 11.95 -10.23 -8.58
N ASP A 25 11.94 -8.98 -8.13
CA ASP A 25 12.55 -7.84 -8.83
C ASP A 25 14.04 -8.07 -9.09
N ALA A 26 14.78 -8.53 -8.07
CA ALA A 26 16.20 -8.86 -8.20
C ALA A 26 16.43 -10.01 -9.21
N GLY A 27 15.58 -11.03 -9.21
CA GLY A 27 15.62 -12.12 -10.18
C GLY A 27 15.39 -11.64 -11.61
N VAL A 28 14.40 -10.77 -11.82
CA VAL A 28 14.13 -10.16 -13.13
C VAL A 28 15.31 -9.32 -13.59
N ILE A 29 15.85 -8.45 -12.73
CA ILE A 29 17.03 -7.62 -13.06
C ILE A 29 18.23 -8.48 -13.45
N PHE A 30 18.51 -9.55 -12.71
CA PHE A 30 19.63 -10.45 -13.01
C PHE A 30 19.54 -11.04 -14.42
N LEU A 31 18.33 -11.43 -14.87
CA LEU A 31 18.11 -11.92 -16.22
C LEU A 31 18.42 -10.87 -17.31
N PHE A 32 18.21 -9.59 -17.02
CA PHE A 32 18.51 -8.49 -17.96
C PHE A 32 20.01 -8.13 -17.99
N VAL A 33 20.69 -8.16 -16.84
CA VAL A 33 22.12 -7.77 -16.73
C VAL A 33 23.05 -8.82 -17.30
N ALA A 34 22.77 -10.09 -17.02
CA ALA A 34 23.71 -11.17 -17.31
C ALA A 34 23.00 -12.43 -17.81
N PRO A 35 22.32 -12.36 -18.98
CA PRO A 35 21.63 -13.53 -19.55
C PRO A 35 22.59 -14.71 -19.82
N GLY A 36 23.88 -14.45 -20.00
CA GLY A 36 24.92 -15.48 -20.20
C GLY A 36 25.49 -16.11 -18.91
N LEU A 37 25.21 -15.54 -17.73
CA LEU A 37 25.66 -16.07 -16.43
C LEU A 37 24.57 -16.86 -15.69
N VAL A 38 23.52 -17.29 -16.40
CA VAL A 38 22.43 -18.14 -15.88
C VAL A 38 22.93 -19.59 -15.75
N GLN A 39 23.93 -19.79 -14.90
CA GLN A 39 24.35 -21.09 -14.41
C GLN A 39 23.76 -21.29 -13.01
N ALA A 40 23.40 -22.53 -12.67
CA ALA A 40 22.71 -22.85 -11.41
C ALA A 40 23.51 -22.42 -10.17
N ASP A 41 24.85 -22.49 -10.25
CA ASP A 41 25.75 -22.16 -9.15
C ASP A 41 25.79 -20.65 -8.87
N THR A 42 25.81 -19.82 -9.91
CA THR A 42 25.74 -18.36 -9.82
C THR A 42 24.41 -17.89 -9.21
N PHE A 43 23.30 -18.51 -9.60
CA PHE A 43 21.97 -18.19 -9.06
C PHE A 43 21.88 -18.51 -7.56
N THR A 44 22.48 -19.63 -7.15
CA THR A 44 22.51 -20.07 -5.75
C THR A 44 23.36 -19.13 -4.88
N ALA A 45 24.54 -18.76 -5.36
CA ALA A 45 25.42 -17.80 -4.69
C ALA A 45 24.79 -16.39 -4.56
N LEU A 46 24.14 -15.91 -5.62
CA LEU A 46 23.42 -14.63 -5.61
C LEU A 46 22.27 -14.64 -4.60
N ARG A 47 21.46 -15.72 -4.59
CA ARG A 47 20.36 -15.90 -3.64
C ARG A 47 20.85 -15.88 -2.19
N ALA A 48 21.94 -16.59 -1.89
CA ALA A 48 22.54 -16.63 -0.57
C ALA A 48 23.03 -15.24 -0.11
N SER A 49 23.53 -14.43 -1.04
CA SER A 49 24.07 -13.10 -0.76
C SER A 49 22.99 -12.03 -0.59
N LEU A 50 21.91 -12.10 -1.37
CA LEU A 50 20.82 -11.11 -1.33
C LEU A 50 19.78 -11.37 -0.23
N ALA A 51 19.60 -12.63 0.20
CA ALA A 51 18.61 -13.00 1.21
C ALA A 51 18.68 -12.21 2.53
N PRO A 52 19.86 -11.97 3.14
CA PRO A 52 19.95 -11.17 4.36
C PRO A 52 19.87 -9.65 4.10
N VAL A 53 20.28 -9.19 2.91
CA VAL A 53 20.39 -7.75 2.59
C VAL A 53 19.03 -7.16 2.19
N LEU A 54 18.22 -7.89 1.44
CA LEU A 54 16.94 -7.40 0.90
C LEU A 54 15.95 -6.93 1.98
N PRO A 55 15.73 -7.65 3.10
CA PRO A 55 14.84 -7.16 4.16
C PRO A 55 15.30 -5.82 4.74
N VAL A 56 16.60 -5.63 4.94
CA VAL A 56 17.17 -4.38 5.46
C VAL A 56 16.97 -3.26 4.46
N ALA A 57 17.29 -3.50 3.18
CA ALA A 57 17.09 -2.52 2.11
C ALA A 57 15.61 -2.10 1.98
N VAL A 58 14.69 -3.07 1.99
CA VAL A 58 13.23 -2.83 1.95
C VAL A 58 12.79 -1.99 3.14
N LEU A 59 13.27 -2.28 4.35
CA LEU A 59 12.92 -1.52 5.55
C LEU A 59 13.42 -0.07 5.48
N ILE A 60 14.67 0.13 5.05
CA ILE A 60 15.26 1.46 4.89
C ILE A 60 14.46 2.26 3.84
N LEU A 61 14.30 1.71 2.63
CA LEU A 61 13.59 2.38 1.54
C LEU A 61 12.15 2.74 1.93
N ASN A 62 11.44 1.78 2.56
CA ASN A 62 10.09 2.03 3.02
C ASN A 62 10.04 3.04 4.18
N GLY A 63 11.11 3.22 4.94
CA GLY A 63 11.25 4.21 6.01
C GLY A 63 11.51 5.63 5.51
N LEU A 64 12.10 5.80 4.31
CA LEU A 64 12.47 7.11 3.76
C LEU A 64 11.25 7.98 3.36
N ILE A 65 10.13 7.35 2.99
CA ILE A 65 8.92 8.08 2.56
C ILE A 65 7.92 8.16 3.71
N SER A 66 7.46 9.38 4.00
CA SER A 66 6.41 9.62 4.99
C SER A 66 5.09 8.90 4.64
N HIS A 67 4.29 8.55 5.65
CA HIS A 67 3.00 7.91 5.43
C HIS A 67 2.04 8.73 4.54
N GLU A 68 2.08 10.05 4.64
CA GLU A 68 1.27 10.94 3.82
C GLU A 68 1.77 10.99 2.37
N THR A 69 3.09 11.10 2.15
CA THR A 69 3.68 11.09 0.81
C THR A 69 3.34 9.78 0.07
N LYS A 70 3.38 8.64 0.76
CA LYS A 70 2.92 7.36 0.18
C LYS A 70 1.45 7.40 -0.23
N ALA A 71 0.60 8.05 0.56
CA ALA A 71 -0.80 8.24 0.19
C ALA A 71 -0.92 9.17 -1.04
N ARG A 72 -0.16 10.26 -1.12
CA ARG A 72 -0.15 11.13 -2.31
C ARG A 72 0.28 10.38 -3.57
N LEU A 73 1.31 9.52 -3.47
CA LEU A 73 1.75 8.64 -4.55
C LEU A 73 0.67 7.63 -4.94
N VAL A 74 -0.02 7.02 -3.97
CA VAL A 74 -1.09 6.07 -4.29
C VAL A 74 -2.28 6.75 -4.91
N TYR A 75 -2.78 7.86 -4.34
CA TYR A 75 -4.03 8.52 -4.72
C TYR A 75 -3.87 9.62 -5.79
N TRP A 76 -2.63 9.98 -6.15
CA TRP A 76 -2.30 11.06 -7.09
C TRP A 76 -3.01 12.37 -6.73
N LYS A 77 -3.07 12.65 -5.43
CA LYS A 77 -3.66 13.86 -4.85
C LYS A 77 -2.63 14.53 -3.96
N LEU A 78 -2.50 15.85 -4.07
CA LEU A 78 -1.56 16.61 -3.25
C LEU A 78 -2.15 16.98 -1.89
N THR A 79 -3.44 17.32 -1.86
CA THR A 79 -4.19 17.69 -0.65
C THR A 79 -5.18 16.60 -0.28
N ASN A 80 -5.34 16.34 1.02
CA ASN A 80 -6.26 15.35 1.57
C ASN A 80 -6.21 13.98 0.84
N PRO A 81 -5.02 13.36 0.70
CA PRO A 81 -4.83 12.18 -0.14
C PRO A 81 -5.44 10.90 0.44
N LEU A 82 -5.92 10.93 1.69
CA LEU A 82 -6.44 9.75 2.36
C LEU A 82 -7.83 9.39 1.82
N PRO A 83 -8.17 8.09 1.68
CA PRO A 83 -9.48 7.69 1.19
C PRO A 83 -10.59 8.11 2.17
N GLY A 84 -10.27 8.28 3.45
CA GLY A 84 -11.20 8.80 4.46
C GLY A 84 -11.69 10.22 4.18
N SER A 85 -10.97 11.01 3.40
CA SER A 85 -11.36 12.38 3.03
C SER A 85 -12.53 12.47 2.06
N GLU A 86 -12.91 11.36 1.42
CA GLU A 86 -14.10 11.27 0.57
C GLU A 86 -15.08 10.20 1.09
N ALA A 87 -14.97 9.86 2.38
CA ALA A 87 -15.69 8.75 3.00
C ALA A 87 -17.21 8.88 2.85
N PHE A 88 -17.78 10.04 3.15
CA PHE A 88 -19.23 10.23 3.23
C PHE A 88 -19.84 10.84 1.97
N THR A 89 -19.01 11.55 1.19
CA THR A 89 -19.45 12.26 -0.03
C THR A 89 -19.32 11.42 -1.29
N ARG A 90 -18.36 10.48 -1.34
CA ARG A 90 -18.10 9.65 -2.53
C ARG A 90 -18.18 8.17 -2.26
N HIS A 91 -17.47 7.67 -1.25
CA HIS A 91 -17.31 6.23 -1.06
C HIS A 91 -18.55 5.58 -0.44
N ALA A 92 -19.15 6.20 0.59
CA ALA A 92 -20.35 5.66 1.21
C ALA A 92 -21.56 5.62 0.26
N PRO A 93 -21.91 6.71 -0.47
CA PRO A 93 -23.07 6.69 -1.37
C PRO A 93 -22.90 5.74 -2.57
N ALA A 94 -21.66 5.44 -2.97
CA ALA A 94 -21.37 4.56 -4.09
C ALA A 94 -21.37 3.06 -3.73
N ASP A 95 -21.39 2.71 -2.43
CA ASP A 95 -21.37 1.32 -1.98
C ASP A 95 -22.78 0.86 -1.60
N ALA A 96 -23.36 -0.02 -2.41
CA ALA A 96 -24.72 -0.52 -2.23
C ALA A 96 -24.96 -1.24 -0.88
N ARG A 97 -23.91 -1.64 -0.16
CA ARG A 97 -24.01 -2.27 1.16
C ARG A 97 -24.30 -1.26 2.28
N ILE A 98 -24.20 0.04 1.99
CA ILE A 98 -24.31 1.11 2.97
C ILE A 98 -25.66 1.82 2.81
N ASP A 99 -26.57 1.56 3.75
CA ASP A 99 -27.76 2.39 3.92
C ASP A 99 -27.34 3.74 4.54
N MET A 100 -27.39 4.81 3.74
CA MET A 100 -27.00 6.16 4.15
C MET A 100 -27.91 6.75 5.25
N ALA A 101 -29.20 6.40 5.27
CA ALA A 101 -30.12 6.85 6.29
C ALA A 101 -29.83 6.15 7.63
N ALA A 102 -29.61 4.84 7.60
CA ALA A 102 -29.20 4.08 8.77
C ALA A 102 -27.83 4.52 9.29
N LEU A 103 -26.87 4.77 8.40
CA LEU A 103 -25.54 5.29 8.75
C LEU A 103 -25.67 6.63 9.49
N LYS A 104 -26.39 7.61 8.91
CA LYS A 104 -26.62 8.93 9.52
C LYS A 104 -27.30 8.81 10.88
N ARG A 105 -28.28 7.92 11.02
CA ARG A 105 -28.94 7.64 12.31
C ARG A 105 -27.98 7.08 13.36
N ASN A 106 -27.06 6.21 12.97
CA ASN A 106 -26.14 5.53 13.89
C ASN A 106 -24.93 6.39 14.28
N VAL A 107 -24.40 7.19 13.35
CA VAL A 107 -23.15 7.96 13.56
C VAL A 107 -23.35 9.47 13.69
N GLY A 108 -24.57 9.97 13.44
CA GLY A 108 -24.92 11.38 13.47
C GLY A 108 -24.52 12.12 12.18
N VAL A 109 -24.12 13.39 12.33
CA VAL A 109 -23.76 14.27 11.21
C VAL A 109 -22.67 13.63 10.33
N LEU A 110 -22.93 13.63 9.03
CA LEU A 110 -22.00 13.22 7.99
C LEU A 110 -21.36 14.49 7.40
N PRO A 111 -20.09 14.79 7.73
CA PRO A 111 -19.42 15.99 7.24
C PRO A 111 -19.17 15.91 5.72
N THR A 112 -19.04 17.08 5.09
CA THR A 112 -18.72 17.21 3.66
C THR A 112 -17.31 17.76 3.42
N ASP A 113 -16.73 18.48 4.39
CA ASP A 113 -15.34 18.95 4.30
C ASP A 113 -14.35 17.75 4.32
N PRO A 114 -13.34 17.69 3.41
CA PRO A 114 -12.42 16.55 3.32
C PRO A 114 -11.62 16.24 4.59
N ALA A 115 -11.24 17.24 5.38
CA ALA A 115 -10.50 17.02 6.62
C ALA A 115 -11.44 16.46 7.70
N ASP A 116 -12.63 17.04 7.83
CA ASP A 116 -13.65 16.57 8.77
C ASP A 116 -14.16 15.17 8.43
N GLN A 117 -14.31 14.85 7.14
CA GLN A 117 -14.63 13.51 6.65
C GLN A 117 -13.60 12.50 7.15
N ASN A 118 -12.31 12.76 6.95
CA ASN A 118 -11.26 11.86 7.40
C ASN A 118 -11.21 11.74 8.93
N ALA A 119 -11.34 12.86 9.65
CA ALA A 119 -11.33 12.87 11.11
C ALA A 119 -12.51 12.06 11.69
N LYS A 120 -13.73 12.24 11.15
CA LYS A 120 -14.92 11.49 11.54
C LYS A 120 -14.78 10.02 11.20
N TRP A 121 -14.36 9.70 9.98
CA TRP A 121 -14.12 8.31 9.54
C TRP A 121 -13.10 7.62 10.44
N TYR A 122 -11.98 8.27 10.77
CA TYR A 122 -10.95 7.69 11.64
C TYR A 122 -11.49 7.37 13.05
N LYS A 123 -12.33 8.24 13.62
CA LYS A 123 -13.02 7.97 14.88
C LYS A 123 -13.90 6.72 14.80
N LEU A 124 -14.61 6.52 13.69
CA LEU A 124 -15.44 5.33 13.44
C LEU A 124 -14.59 4.07 13.25
N TYR A 125 -13.52 4.15 12.46
CA TYR A 125 -12.56 3.07 12.25
C TYR A 125 -12.00 2.55 13.57
N ARG A 126 -11.61 3.43 14.50
CA ARG A 126 -11.04 2.99 15.79
C ARG A 126 -11.96 2.05 16.56
N ARG A 127 -13.29 2.26 16.50
CA ARG A 127 -14.30 1.44 17.19
C ARG A 127 -14.45 0.03 16.60
N VAL A 128 -14.17 -0.14 15.31
CA VAL A 128 -14.35 -1.41 14.58
C VAL A 128 -13.04 -1.95 14.02
N SER A 129 -11.91 -1.41 14.47
CA SER A 129 -10.59 -1.72 13.94
C SER A 129 -10.18 -3.19 14.10
N GLY A 130 -10.89 -3.96 14.92
CA GLY A 130 -10.67 -5.39 15.12
C GLY A 130 -11.58 -6.29 14.29
N ASP A 131 -12.53 -5.73 13.54
CA ASP A 131 -13.41 -6.51 12.67
C ASP A 131 -12.59 -7.15 11.52
N PRO A 132 -12.76 -8.46 11.24
CA PRO A 132 -11.96 -9.16 10.22
C PRO A 132 -11.95 -8.48 8.85
N ALA A 133 -13.09 -7.93 8.39
CA ALA A 133 -13.18 -7.26 7.10
C ALA A 133 -12.42 -5.93 7.07
N VAL A 134 -12.36 -5.23 8.21
CA VAL A 134 -11.58 -4.00 8.38
C VAL A 134 -10.10 -4.32 8.47
N VAL A 135 -9.73 -5.35 9.23
CA VAL A 135 -8.34 -5.79 9.42
C VAL A 135 -7.73 -6.20 8.09
N GLU A 136 -8.41 -7.03 7.30
CA GLU A 136 -7.87 -7.48 6.02
C GLU A 136 -7.73 -6.35 5.00
N ALA A 137 -8.76 -5.51 4.88
CA ALA A 137 -8.68 -4.35 3.99
C ALA A 137 -7.55 -3.38 4.38
N HIS A 138 -7.34 -3.17 5.69
CA HIS A 138 -6.25 -2.35 6.19
C HIS A 138 -4.88 -2.98 5.88
N ARG A 139 -4.73 -4.29 6.10
CA ARG A 139 -3.52 -5.04 5.79
C ARG A 139 -3.15 -4.93 4.31
N LEU A 140 -4.11 -5.16 3.42
CA LEU A 140 -3.91 -5.05 1.97
C LEU A 140 -3.58 -3.62 1.55
N TYR A 141 -4.24 -2.62 2.11
CA TYR A 141 -3.92 -1.22 1.84
C TYR A 141 -2.48 -0.88 2.22
N LEU A 142 -2.04 -1.26 3.43
CA LEU A 142 -0.66 -1.05 3.87
C LEU A 142 0.35 -1.77 2.96
N LEU A 143 0.04 -3.01 2.56
CA LEU A 143 0.89 -3.82 1.70
C LEU A 143 1.11 -3.16 0.35
N TYR A 144 0.02 -2.92 -0.40
CA TYR A 144 0.12 -2.40 -1.77
C TYR A 144 0.65 -0.96 -1.81
N ARG A 145 0.34 -0.14 -0.80
CA ARG A 145 0.88 1.22 -0.69
C ARG A 145 2.39 1.19 -0.50
N ASP A 146 2.90 0.30 0.37
CA ASP A 146 4.33 0.19 0.61
C ASP A 146 5.04 -0.45 -0.61
N MET A 147 4.41 -1.41 -1.32
CA MET A 147 4.89 -1.92 -2.62
C MET A 147 4.98 -0.82 -3.68
N ALA A 148 3.96 0.03 -3.79
CA ALA A 148 3.96 1.16 -4.73
C ALA A 148 5.10 2.15 -4.41
N ALA A 149 5.29 2.47 -3.12
CA ALA A 149 6.35 3.37 -2.66
C ALA A 149 7.76 2.85 -3.01
N ILE A 150 8.01 1.55 -2.84
CA ILE A 150 9.28 0.95 -3.24
C ILE A 150 9.40 0.93 -4.77
N SER A 151 8.35 0.53 -5.48
CA SER A 151 8.40 0.41 -6.95
C SER A 151 8.72 1.73 -7.64
N ILE A 152 8.13 2.85 -7.18
CA ILE A 152 8.45 4.18 -7.76
C ILE A 152 9.90 4.60 -7.48
N MET A 153 10.49 4.20 -6.35
CA MET A 153 11.91 4.45 -6.09
C MET A 153 12.81 3.63 -7.03
N LEU A 154 12.40 2.41 -7.38
CA LEU A 154 13.16 1.55 -8.28
C LEU A 154 13.16 2.05 -9.73
N VAL A 155 12.15 2.82 -10.14
CA VAL A 155 12.04 3.39 -11.50
C VAL A 155 13.32 4.11 -11.95
N PRO A 156 13.90 5.06 -11.18
CA PRO A 156 15.17 5.68 -11.55
C PRO A 156 16.41 4.93 -11.03
N LEU A 157 16.31 4.25 -9.88
CA LEU A 157 17.48 3.65 -9.23
C LEU A 157 18.05 2.47 -10.01
N VAL A 158 17.18 1.57 -10.49
CA VAL A 158 17.61 0.39 -11.23
C VAL A 158 18.24 0.73 -12.58
N PRO A 159 17.61 1.51 -13.48
CA PRO A 159 18.24 1.85 -14.76
C PRO A 159 19.55 2.65 -14.58
N ALA A 160 19.68 3.47 -13.54
CA ALA A 160 20.94 4.15 -13.23
C ALA A 160 22.05 3.15 -12.86
N ALA A 161 21.73 2.14 -12.04
CA ALA A 161 22.66 1.07 -11.70
C ALA A 161 23.02 0.22 -12.93
N LEU A 162 22.04 -0.11 -13.77
CA LEU A 162 22.25 -0.84 -15.03
C LEU A 162 23.16 -0.08 -15.99
N PHE A 163 22.91 1.22 -16.15
CA PHE A 163 23.72 2.09 -16.99
C PHE A 163 25.17 2.17 -16.49
N HIS A 164 25.36 2.31 -15.19
CA HIS A 164 26.71 2.30 -14.58
C HIS A 164 27.42 0.95 -14.75
N ALA A 165 26.67 -0.15 -14.75
CA ALA A 165 27.19 -1.49 -15.03
C ALA A 165 27.44 -1.77 -16.53
N GLY A 166 27.25 -0.78 -17.42
CA GLY A 166 27.48 -0.93 -18.86
C GLY A 166 26.37 -1.66 -19.62
N SER A 167 25.17 -1.77 -19.03
CA SER A 167 24.01 -2.37 -19.70
C SER A 167 23.53 -1.51 -20.88
N SER A 168 22.86 -2.14 -21.85
CA SER A 168 22.33 -1.43 -23.02
C SER A 168 21.23 -0.43 -22.65
N GLY A 169 21.07 0.62 -23.46
CA GLY A 169 19.99 1.60 -23.28
C GLY A 169 18.59 0.97 -23.32
N MET A 170 18.41 -0.08 -24.11
CA MET A 170 17.15 -0.85 -24.15
C MET A 170 16.88 -1.58 -22.83
N ALA A 171 17.89 -2.17 -22.19
CA ALA A 171 17.74 -2.80 -20.89
C ALA A 171 17.36 -1.79 -19.79
N CYS A 172 17.99 -0.61 -19.81
CA CYS A 172 17.63 0.49 -18.91
C CYS A 172 16.18 0.95 -19.13
N ALA A 173 15.76 1.14 -20.39
CA ALA A 173 14.38 1.52 -20.71
C ALA A 173 13.36 0.45 -20.28
N ALA A 174 13.67 -0.83 -20.53
CA ALA A 174 12.83 -1.96 -20.13
C ALA A 174 12.68 -2.04 -18.60
N ALA A 175 13.77 -1.87 -17.84
CA ALA A 175 13.73 -1.85 -16.38
C ALA A 175 12.87 -0.69 -15.85
N SER A 176 13.04 0.53 -16.38
CA SER A 176 12.20 1.68 -16.03
C SER A 176 10.73 1.40 -16.29
N ALA A 177 10.39 0.85 -17.46
CA ALA A 177 9.02 0.52 -17.83
C ALA A 177 8.41 -0.54 -16.91
N LEU A 178 9.17 -1.59 -16.58
CA LEU A 178 8.75 -2.65 -15.65
C LEU A 178 8.36 -2.07 -14.29
N PHE A 179 9.24 -1.28 -13.67
CA PHE A 179 8.96 -0.70 -12.35
C PHE A 179 7.87 0.36 -12.38
N ALA A 180 7.71 1.08 -13.50
CA ALA A 180 6.61 2.03 -13.68
C ALA A 180 5.26 1.29 -13.75
N VAL A 181 5.17 0.20 -14.52
CA VAL A 181 3.98 -0.65 -14.58
C VAL A 181 3.69 -1.27 -13.20
N GLN A 182 4.70 -1.83 -12.54
CA GLN A 182 4.57 -2.37 -11.18
C GLN A 182 4.03 -1.33 -10.20
N TYR A 183 4.58 -0.12 -10.22
CA TYR A 183 4.10 1.00 -9.42
C TYR A 183 2.62 1.29 -9.68
N LEU A 184 2.21 1.41 -10.95
CA LEU A 184 0.82 1.70 -11.31
C LEU A 184 -0.13 0.60 -10.80
N LEU A 185 0.22 -0.68 -11.00
CA LEU A 185 -0.58 -1.81 -10.54
C LEU A 185 -0.70 -1.83 -9.01
N CYS A 186 0.40 -1.58 -8.29
CA CYS A 186 0.40 -1.48 -6.83
C CYS A 186 -0.41 -0.29 -6.34
N ALA A 187 -0.29 0.89 -6.98
CA ALA A 187 -1.03 2.09 -6.63
C ALA A 187 -2.54 1.88 -6.81
N ILE A 188 -2.98 1.29 -7.93
CA ILE A 188 -4.39 0.95 -8.17
C ILE A 188 -4.89 -0.05 -7.13
N SER A 189 -4.11 -1.09 -6.85
CA SER A 189 -4.46 -2.11 -5.83
C SER A 189 -4.58 -1.53 -4.43
N ALA A 190 -3.70 -0.57 -4.09
CA ALA A 190 -3.75 0.17 -2.84
C ALA A 190 -5.00 1.06 -2.76
N ARG A 191 -5.38 1.77 -3.84
CA ARG A 191 -6.62 2.55 -3.89
C ARG A 191 -7.84 1.67 -3.63
N HIS A 192 -7.97 0.55 -4.35
CA HIS A 192 -9.10 -0.35 -4.17
C HIS A 192 -9.18 -0.87 -2.73
N SER A 193 -8.04 -1.26 -2.15
CA SER A 193 -7.98 -1.74 -0.76
C SER A 193 -8.29 -0.64 0.25
N GLY A 194 -7.83 0.59 0.02
CA GLY A 194 -8.11 1.74 0.88
C GLY A 194 -9.58 2.18 0.80
N ILE A 195 -10.21 2.13 -0.37
CA ILE A 195 -11.65 2.37 -0.53
C ILE A 195 -12.44 1.27 0.19
N ARG A 196 -12.08 0.00 0.01
CA ARG A 196 -12.71 -1.12 0.75
C ARG A 196 -12.55 -0.96 2.26
N LEU A 197 -11.40 -0.49 2.73
CA LEU A 197 -11.18 -0.21 4.15
C LEU A 197 -12.18 0.85 4.64
N VAL A 198 -12.37 1.93 3.88
CA VAL A 198 -13.33 2.97 4.21
C VAL A 198 -14.75 2.41 4.23
N THR A 199 -15.18 1.73 3.16
CA THR A 199 -16.56 1.27 3.03
C THR A 199 -16.89 0.13 4.00
N ASN A 200 -15.95 -0.77 4.31
CA ASN A 200 -16.17 -1.81 5.32
C ASN A 200 -16.42 -1.20 6.72
N VAL A 201 -15.66 -0.17 7.11
CA VAL A 201 -15.91 0.55 8.37
C VAL A 201 -17.31 1.14 8.38
N LEU A 202 -17.71 1.81 7.30
CA LEU A 202 -19.01 2.48 7.23
C LEU A 202 -20.18 1.49 7.15
N ALA A 203 -20.03 0.37 6.44
CA ALA A 203 -21.03 -0.69 6.38
C ALA A 203 -21.33 -1.29 7.76
N ILE A 204 -20.29 -1.50 8.58
CA ILE A 204 -20.49 -1.97 9.97
C ILE A 204 -21.30 -0.96 10.78
N HIS A 205 -21.00 0.34 10.66
CA HIS A 205 -21.74 1.39 11.36
C HIS A 205 -23.13 1.67 10.77
N ALA A 206 -23.40 1.28 9.51
CA ALA A 206 -24.73 1.35 8.91
C ALA A 206 -25.66 0.27 9.45
N THR A 207 -25.15 -0.95 9.66
CA THR A 207 -25.94 -2.09 10.17
C THR A 207 -26.24 -2.00 11.66
N ARG A 208 -25.34 -1.43 12.47
CA ARG A 208 -25.53 -1.30 13.91
C ARG A 208 -24.86 -0.08 14.51
N LYS A 209 -25.43 0.41 15.61
CA LYS A 209 -24.81 1.45 16.44
C LYS A 209 -23.71 0.82 17.30
N VAL A 210 -22.45 1.05 16.95
CA VAL A 210 -21.31 0.59 17.75
C VAL A 210 -21.02 1.61 18.85
N ALA A 211 -21.19 1.19 20.11
CA ALA A 211 -20.84 1.99 21.28
C ALA A 211 -19.35 2.37 21.24
N ALA A 212 -19.01 3.53 21.81
CA ALA A 212 -17.60 3.86 22.01
C ALA A 212 -17.01 2.81 22.97
N ALA A 213 -15.85 2.24 22.64
CA ALA A 213 -15.11 1.47 23.62
C ALA A 213 -14.80 2.39 24.82
N PRO A 214 -14.95 1.91 26.06
CA PRO A 214 -14.61 2.67 27.26
C PRO A 214 -13.14 3.12 27.25
#